data_AF-F0RJ60-F1
#
_entry.id   AF-F0RJ60-F1
#
_cell.length_a   1.000
_cell.length_b   1.000
_cell.length_c   1.000
_cell.angle_alpha   90.00
_cell.angle_beta   90.00
_cell.angle_gamma   90.00
#
_symmetry.space_group_name_H-M   'P 1'
#
loop_
_entity.id
_entity.type
_entity.pdbx_description
1 polymer ?
#
loop_
_entity_poly.entity_id
_entity_poly.type
_entity_poly.pdbx_seq_one_letter_code
_entity_poly.pdbx_strand_id
1 'polypeptide(L)'
;MVRLPLPLPIMLAVAVPLIFGGLTLPLAYGFGYGSQQPSVSQVWPAPASAPAWAGYEVVGMDVWSGAFSNARVDGYLLTLRCRDNPKRRLERDYWPGPEWDGRVEWKQDGVTYFPKKHIPKSDPETFTLDEAKRLKCE
;
A
#
# COMPACT_ATOMS: atom_id res chain seq x y z
N MET A 1 -4.04 -33.49 -53.25
CA MET A 1 -4.13 -32.32 -52.36
C MET A 1 -5.24 -31.42 -52.92
N VAL A 2 -6.49 -31.64 -52.55
CA VAL A 2 -7.28 -30.98 -51.46
C VAL A 2 -7.68 -29.51 -51.78
N ARG A 3 -8.97 -29.35 -52.16
CA ARG A 3 -9.99 -28.28 -51.95
C ARG A 3 -9.52 -26.80 -51.83
N LEU A 4 -9.91 -25.87 -52.73
CA LEU A 4 -11.17 -25.04 -52.79
C LEU A 4 -11.39 -24.11 -51.56
N PRO A 5 -12.16 -23.00 -51.61
CA PRO A 5 -12.34 -21.90 -52.58
C PRO A 5 -12.34 -20.48 -51.90
N LEU A 6 -12.47 -19.41 -52.71
CA LEU A 6 -12.94 -18.06 -52.30
C LEU A 6 -14.32 -18.12 -51.61
N PRO A 7 -14.67 -17.16 -50.71
CA PRO A 7 -15.56 -16.07 -51.13
C PRO A 7 -15.41 -14.70 -50.38
N LEU A 8 -15.75 -13.61 -51.07
CA LEU A 8 -16.30 -12.33 -50.56
C LEU A 8 -17.67 -12.58 -49.86
N PRO A 9 -18.44 -11.62 -49.28
CA PRO A 9 -18.26 -10.16 -49.04
C PRO A 9 -18.63 -9.77 -47.57
N ILE A 10 -18.79 -8.48 -47.24
CA ILE A 10 -20.01 -7.90 -46.60
C ILE A 10 -19.69 -6.49 -46.06
N MET A 11 -20.46 -5.52 -46.57
CA MET A 11 -20.55 -4.16 -46.05
C MET A 11 -21.08 -4.17 -44.61
N LEU A 12 -20.50 -3.36 -43.72
CA LEU A 12 -21.22 -2.88 -42.54
C LEU A 12 -21.16 -1.36 -42.51
N ALA A 13 -22.33 -0.79 -42.75
CA ALA A 13 -22.66 0.61 -42.57
C ALA A 13 -22.42 1.00 -41.11
N VAL A 14 -21.65 2.06 -40.88
CA VAL A 14 -21.65 2.77 -39.60
C VAL A 14 -22.46 4.05 -39.82
N ALA A 15 -23.67 4.03 -39.27
CA ALA A 15 -24.56 5.16 -39.19
C ALA A 15 -23.91 6.30 -38.41
N VAL A 16 -24.00 7.51 -38.94
CA VAL A 16 -23.66 8.76 -38.25
C VAL A 16 -24.92 9.26 -37.54
N PRO A 17 -24.94 9.37 -36.20
CA PRO A 17 -25.90 10.23 -35.54
C PRO A 17 -25.27 11.60 -35.27
N LEU A 18 -25.67 12.58 -36.09
CA LEU A 18 -25.68 13.99 -35.73
C LEU A 18 -26.69 14.18 -34.59
N ILE A 19 -26.22 14.52 -33.39
CA ILE A 19 -27.07 15.16 -32.37
C ILE A 19 -26.33 16.42 -31.90
N PHE A 20 -26.71 17.54 -32.51
CA PHE A 20 -26.59 18.87 -31.93
C PHE A 20 -27.66 18.99 -30.84
N GLY A 21 -27.26 19.34 -29.62
CA GLY A 21 -28.19 19.84 -28.61
C GLY A 21 -27.83 19.43 -27.19
N GLY A 22 -27.57 20.43 -26.34
CA GLY A 22 -27.74 20.27 -24.89
C GLY A 22 -26.47 19.95 -24.10
N LEU A 23 -25.60 20.95 -24.02
CA LEU A 23 -24.68 21.12 -22.89
C LEU A 23 -25.48 21.13 -21.58
N THR A 24 -25.35 20.11 -20.75
CA THR A 24 -25.07 20.20 -19.31
C THR A 24 -24.71 18.81 -18.81
N LEU A 25 -23.42 18.46 -18.86
CA LEU A 25 -22.87 17.55 -17.87
C LEU A 25 -23.16 18.21 -16.51
N PRO A 26 -23.94 17.62 -15.59
CA PRO A 26 -23.69 17.95 -14.21
C PRO A 26 -22.25 17.50 -13.98
N LEU A 27 -21.36 18.48 -14.00
CA LEU A 27 -20.11 18.50 -13.24
C LEU A 27 -20.49 18.04 -11.84
N ALA A 28 -20.53 16.73 -11.63
CA ALA A 28 -20.31 16.17 -10.33
C ALA A 28 -18.87 16.54 -10.03
N TYR A 29 -18.71 17.73 -9.46
CA TYR A 29 -17.60 18.14 -8.65
C TYR A 29 -17.36 17.01 -7.66
N GLY A 30 -16.58 16.02 -8.08
CA GLY A 30 -15.85 15.16 -7.17
C GLY A 30 -14.95 16.10 -6.41
N PHE A 31 -15.46 16.62 -5.29
CA PHE A 31 -14.62 17.18 -4.26
C PHE A 31 -13.58 16.09 -3.97
N GLY A 32 -12.39 16.31 -4.52
CA GLY A 32 -11.24 15.47 -4.27
C GLY A 32 -10.94 15.58 -2.79
N TYR A 33 -11.55 14.70 -2.00
CA TYR A 33 -10.99 14.31 -0.73
C TYR A 33 -9.54 13.95 -1.03
N GLY A 34 -8.60 14.78 -0.56
CA GLY A 34 -7.17 14.51 -0.72
C GLY A 34 -6.94 13.09 -0.22
N SER A 35 -6.65 12.17 -1.15
CA SER A 35 -6.55 10.76 -0.82
C SER A 35 -5.31 10.61 0.06
N GLN A 36 -5.51 10.28 1.34
CA GLN A 36 -4.40 9.84 2.16
C GLN A 36 -3.88 8.52 1.58
N GLN A 37 -2.65 8.52 1.11
CA GLN A 37 -2.03 7.37 0.46
C GLN A 37 -0.80 6.95 1.27
N PRO A 38 -0.91 5.84 2.03
CA PRO A 38 0.25 5.23 2.68
C PRO A 38 1.21 4.70 1.61
N SER A 39 2.47 5.12 1.67
CA SER A 39 3.56 4.60 0.84
C SER A 39 4.57 3.90 1.73
N VAL A 40 5.10 2.77 1.27
CA VAL A 40 6.19 2.08 1.99
C VAL A 40 7.47 2.86 1.81
N SER A 41 8.12 3.19 2.93
CA SER A 41 9.39 3.92 2.95
C SER A 41 10.55 2.98 3.29
N GLN A 42 10.33 2.02 4.20
CA GLN A 42 11.37 1.09 4.64
C GLN A 42 10.76 -0.29 4.97
N VAL A 43 11.49 -1.37 4.70
CA VAL A 43 11.06 -2.75 4.94
C VAL A 43 12.13 -3.48 5.77
N TRP A 44 11.70 -4.19 6.80
CA TRP A 44 12.51 -5.11 7.58
C TRP A 44 11.87 -6.50 7.53
N PRO A 45 12.37 -7.43 6.71
CA PRO A 45 11.87 -8.79 6.69
C PRO A 45 12.28 -9.56 7.95
N ALA A 46 11.42 -10.48 8.40
CA ALA A 46 11.81 -11.42 9.44
C ALA A 46 13.00 -12.28 8.98
N PRO A 47 14.05 -12.43 9.80
CA PRO A 47 15.21 -13.24 9.45
C PRO A 47 14.88 -14.73 9.59
N ALA A 48 15.60 -15.58 8.85
CA ALA A 48 15.45 -17.04 8.92
C ALA A 48 15.78 -17.61 10.31
N SER A 49 16.56 -16.90 11.13
CA SER A 49 16.86 -17.25 12.52
C SER A 49 15.70 -17.06 13.48
N ALA A 50 14.59 -16.45 13.06
CA ALA A 50 13.39 -16.19 13.86
C ALA A 50 12.19 -16.96 13.28
N PRO A 51 12.14 -18.30 13.38
CA PRO A 51 11.15 -19.13 12.69
C PRO A 51 9.69 -18.83 13.08
N ALA A 52 9.45 -18.35 14.31
CA ALA A 52 8.13 -17.92 14.77
C ALA A 52 7.54 -16.74 13.95
N TRP A 53 8.40 -16.04 13.21
CA TRP A 53 8.06 -14.88 12.39
C TRP A 53 8.23 -15.14 10.89
N ALA A 54 8.32 -16.40 10.48
CA ALA A 54 8.36 -16.76 9.06
C ALA A 54 7.14 -16.17 8.32
N GLY A 55 7.39 -15.53 7.18
CA GLY A 55 6.34 -14.88 6.38
C GLY A 55 5.92 -13.49 6.86
N TYR A 56 6.47 -12.97 7.97
CA TYR A 56 6.21 -11.61 8.45
C TYR A 56 7.27 -10.61 7.98
N GLU A 57 6.87 -9.36 7.90
CA GLU A 57 7.76 -8.21 7.74
C GLU A 57 7.21 -6.99 8.48
N VAL A 58 8.14 -6.20 9.02
CA VAL A 58 7.83 -4.88 9.54
C VAL A 58 8.10 -3.86 8.44
N VAL A 59 7.23 -2.87 8.32
CA VAL A 59 7.31 -1.81 7.31
C VAL A 59 7.09 -0.46 7.96
N GLY A 60 7.95 0.49 7.62
CA GLY A 60 7.76 1.90 7.89
C GLY A 60 7.05 2.54 6.70
N MET A 61 6.01 3.31 6.96
CA MET A 61 5.18 3.92 5.92
C MET A 61 4.97 5.40 6.16
N ASP A 62 5.09 6.20 5.10
CA ASP A 62 4.71 7.60 5.10
C ASP A 62 3.30 7.75 4.56
N VAL A 63 2.46 8.47 5.29
CA VAL A 63 1.08 8.77 4.88
C VAL A 63 1.08 10.13 4.21
N TRP A 64 0.92 10.14 2.89
CA TRP A 64 0.89 11.37 2.10
C TRP A 64 -0.53 11.91 2.00
N SER A 65 -0.70 13.22 2.15
CA SER A 65 -1.97 13.92 1.91
C SER A 65 -1.79 15.09 0.93
N GLY A 66 -2.90 15.55 0.35
CA GLY A 66 -2.92 16.59 -0.68
C GLY A 66 -2.94 16.03 -2.11
N ALA A 67 -2.94 16.94 -3.09
CA ALA A 67 -2.93 16.61 -4.51
C ALA A 67 -1.97 17.53 -5.27
N PHE A 68 -1.37 17.02 -6.34
CA PHE A 68 -0.43 17.73 -7.22
C PHE A 68 0.71 18.40 -6.43
N SER A 69 0.87 19.72 -6.56
CA SER A 69 1.96 20.50 -5.98
C SER A 69 1.87 20.69 -4.46
N ASN A 70 0.76 20.30 -3.83
CA ASN A 70 0.54 20.45 -2.39
C ASN A 70 0.64 19.11 -1.63
N ALA A 71 1.25 18.09 -2.24
CA ALA A 71 1.48 16.81 -1.59
C ALA A 71 2.50 16.96 -0.44
N ARG A 72 2.16 16.43 0.74
CA ARG A 72 3.02 16.45 1.92
C ARG A 72 2.82 15.17 2.75
N VAL A 73 3.80 14.84 3.57
CA VAL A 73 3.62 13.80 4.59
C VAL A 73 2.76 14.35 5.73
N ASP A 74 1.69 13.65 6.05
CA ASP A 74 0.68 14.00 7.05
C ASP A 74 0.72 13.06 8.25
N GLY A 75 1.37 11.90 8.11
CA GLY A 75 1.47 10.89 9.15
C GLY A 75 2.47 9.80 8.81
N TYR A 76 2.72 8.95 9.80
CA TYR A 76 3.72 7.88 9.74
C TYR A 76 3.16 6.65 10.44
N LEU A 77 3.28 5.50 9.80
CA LEU A 77 2.75 4.23 10.31
C LEU A 77 3.87 3.21 10.40
N LEU A 78 4.03 2.61 11.57
CA LEU A 78 4.79 1.38 11.74
C LEU A 78 3.83 0.22 11.60
N THR A 79 4.11 -0.67 10.65
CA THR A 79 3.19 -1.74 10.26
C THR A 79 3.86 -3.09 10.34
N LEU A 80 3.22 -4.07 10.98
CA LEU A 80 3.57 -5.48 10.86
C LEU A 80 2.60 -6.13 9.87
N ARG A 81 3.09 -6.83 8.84
CA ARG A 81 2.22 -7.47 7.84
C ARG A 81 2.75 -8.82 7.37
N CYS A 82 1.87 -9.58 6.72
CA CYS A 82 2.28 -10.75 5.94
C CYS A 82 2.96 -10.32 4.65
N ARG A 83 4.09 -10.95 4.32
CA ARG A 83 4.84 -10.70 3.08
C ARG A 83 4.02 -11.04 1.84
N ASP A 84 3.39 -12.21 1.82
CA ASP A 84 2.65 -12.70 0.66
C ASP A 84 1.21 -12.14 0.59
N ASN A 85 0.71 -11.54 1.68
CA ASN A 85 -0.58 -10.87 1.71
C ASN A 85 -0.55 -9.57 2.52
N PRO A 86 -0.07 -8.46 1.93
CA PRO A 86 0.10 -7.18 2.63
C PRO A 86 -1.18 -6.57 3.20
N LYS A 87 -2.38 -7.05 2.80
CA LYS A 87 -3.66 -6.61 3.37
C LYS A 87 -3.87 -7.13 4.80
N ARG A 88 -3.18 -8.20 5.18
CA ARG A 88 -3.18 -8.74 6.54
C ARG A 88 -2.08 -8.04 7.33
N ARG A 89 -2.46 -7.04 8.10
CA ARG A 89 -1.52 -6.15 8.78
C ARG A 89 -2.04 -5.61 10.11
N LEU A 90 -1.12 -5.23 10.97
CA LEU A 90 -1.33 -4.46 12.18
C LEU A 90 -0.59 -3.14 12.01
N GLU A 91 -1.27 -2.04 12.27
CA GLU A 91 -0.74 -0.68 12.06
C GLU A 91 -0.70 0.05 13.40
N ARG A 92 0.36 0.83 13.60
CA ARG A 92 0.50 1.74 14.74
C ARG A 92 0.96 3.09 14.23
N ASP A 93 0.31 4.15 14.70
CA ASP A 93 0.80 5.51 14.49
C ASP A 93 2.15 5.66 15.18
N TYR A 94 3.17 6.04 14.42
CA TYR A 94 4.53 6.06 14.93
C TYR A 94 5.36 7.14 14.24
N TRP A 95 6.02 8.02 14.99
CA TRP A 95 6.95 8.99 14.43
C TRP A 95 8.41 8.51 14.58
N PRO A 96 9.07 8.04 13.50
CA PRO A 96 10.47 7.58 13.53
C PRO A 96 11.47 8.68 13.22
N GLY A 97 11.00 9.87 12.83
CA GLY A 97 11.78 10.84 12.04
C GLY A 97 11.65 10.61 10.53
N PRO A 98 12.17 11.52 9.70
CA PRO A 98 11.90 11.52 8.26
C PRO A 98 12.53 10.37 7.48
N GLU A 99 13.56 9.70 8.02
CA GLU A 99 14.39 8.75 7.27
C GLU A 99 14.11 7.28 7.57
N TRP A 100 13.26 6.96 8.56
CA TRP A 100 13.07 5.57 9.04
C TRP A 100 14.41 4.84 9.33
N ASP A 101 15.41 5.57 9.84
CA ASP A 101 16.80 5.12 9.95
C ASP A 101 17.08 4.17 11.15
N GLY A 102 16.01 3.68 11.79
CA GLY A 102 16.07 2.75 12.90
C GLY A 102 16.36 1.31 12.49
N ARG A 103 16.23 0.42 13.48
CA ARG A 103 16.43 -1.02 13.31
C ARG A 103 15.28 -1.80 13.92
N VAL A 104 15.06 -3.01 13.41
CA VAL A 104 14.09 -3.94 13.96
C VAL A 104 14.82 -5.12 14.60
N GLU A 105 14.51 -5.42 15.84
CA GLU A 105 15.00 -6.61 16.53
C GLU A 105 13.88 -7.64 16.65
N TRP A 106 14.13 -8.83 16.10
CA TRP A 106 13.20 -9.96 16.12
C TRP A 106 13.55 -10.88 17.29
N LYS A 107 12.62 -11.02 18.24
CA LYS A 107 12.73 -11.93 19.39
C LYS A 107 11.65 -13.00 19.30
N GLN A 108 11.72 -14.02 20.15
CA GLN A 108 10.76 -15.13 20.11
C GLN A 108 9.33 -14.69 20.46
N ASP A 109 9.18 -13.71 21.35
CA ASP A 109 7.93 -13.23 21.93
C ASP A 109 7.42 -11.92 21.31
N GLY A 110 8.30 -11.17 20.64
CA GLY A 110 7.95 -9.89 20.03
C GLY A 110 8.95 -9.44 18.97
N VAL A 111 8.54 -8.44 18.20
CA VAL A 111 9.40 -7.71 17.27
C VAL A 111 9.36 -6.23 17.62
N THR A 112 10.52 -5.65 17.88
CA THR A 112 10.63 -4.26 18.36
C THR A 112 11.36 -3.41 17.33
N TYR A 113 10.77 -2.28 16.97
CA TYR A 113 11.46 -1.22 16.23
C TYR A 113 12.16 -0.28 17.21
N PHE A 114 13.43 0.01 16.95
CA PHE A 114 14.25 0.96 17.68
C PHE A 114 14.66 2.10 16.75
N PRO A 115 14.20 3.34 17.00
CA PRO A 115 14.68 4.49 16.24
C PRO A 115 16.15 4.74 16.55
N LYS A 116 16.90 5.23 15.55
CA LYS A 116 18.34 5.49 15.71
C LYS A 116 18.62 6.65 16.65
N LYS A 117 17.79 7.69 16.58
CA LYS A 117 17.86 8.89 17.41
C LYS A 117 16.61 8.98 18.25
N HIS A 118 16.77 9.34 19.51
CA HIS A 118 15.63 9.66 20.36
C HIS A 118 15.09 11.04 19.97
N ILE A 119 13.87 11.05 19.45
CA ILE A 119 13.06 12.23 19.13
C ILE A 119 11.85 12.17 20.08
N PRO A 120 11.30 13.30 20.53
CA PRO A 120 10.06 13.27 21.32
C PRO A 120 8.98 12.45 20.60
N LYS A 121 8.41 11.46 21.31
CA LYS A 121 7.42 10.49 20.81
C LYS A 121 7.96 9.41 19.85
N SER A 122 9.27 9.18 19.82
CA SER A 122 9.88 8.05 19.10
C SER A 122 10.47 7.04 20.09
N ASP A 123 9.64 6.46 20.96
CA ASP A 123 10.09 5.37 21.83
C ASP A 123 10.14 4.05 21.05
N PRO A 124 10.87 3.02 21.51
CA PRO A 124 10.83 1.72 20.86
C PRO A 124 9.43 1.12 20.87
N GLU A 125 8.99 0.57 19.74
CA GLU A 125 7.62 0.07 19.56
C GLU A 125 7.63 -1.43 19.28
N THR A 126 6.82 -2.21 20.00
CA THR A 126 6.87 -3.68 19.97
C THR A 126 5.56 -4.33 19.58
N PHE A 127 5.56 -5.13 18.51
CA PHE A 127 4.47 -6.06 18.21
C PHE A 127 4.72 -7.38 18.90
N THR A 128 3.72 -7.91 19.59
CA THR A 128 3.80 -9.20 20.25
C THR A 128 3.48 -10.33 19.27
N LEU A 129 4.03 -11.51 19.53
CA LEU A 129 3.74 -12.69 18.72
C LEU A 129 2.25 -13.05 18.74
N ASP A 130 1.55 -12.81 19.86
CA ASP A 130 0.12 -13.13 19.97
C ASP A 130 -0.77 -12.17 19.18
N GLU A 131 -0.37 -10.92 19.02
CA GLU A 131 -0.98 -10.01 18.05
C GLU A 131 -0.72 -10.49 16.62
N ALA A 132 0.53 -10.84 16.31
CA ALA A 132 0.96 -11.27 14.99
C ALA A 132 0.22 -12.52 14.50
N LYS A 133 0.05 -13.53 15.36
CA LYS A 133 -0.69 -14.77 15.06
C LYS A 133 -2.11 -14.54 14.55
N ARG A 134 -2.74 -13.40 14.89
CA ARG A 134 -4.08 -13.05 14.40
C ARG A 134 -4.09 -12.77 12.90
N LEU A 135 -2.94 -12.38 12.33
CA LEU A 135 -2.77 -12.15 10.90
C LEU A 135 -2.76 -13.45 10.10
N LYS A 136 -2.37 -14.58 10.70
CA LYS A 136 -2.28 -15.89 10.03
C LYS A 136 -1.47 -15.81 8.73
N CYS A 137 -0.22 -15.38 8.83
CA CYS A 137 0.71 -15.44 7.71
C CYS A 137 1.15 -16.90 7.56
N GLU A 138 0.68 -17.56 6.50
CA GLU A 138 0.91 -18.96 6.15
C GLU A 138 1.57 -19.03 4.77
#